data_AF-A0A2E3Q3X2-F1
#
_entry.id   AF-A0A2E3Q3X2-F1
#
_cell.length_a   1.000
_cell.length_b   1.000
_cell.length_c   1.000
_cell.angle_alpha   90.00
_cell.angle_beta   90.00
_cell.angle_gamma   90.00
#
_symmetry.space_group_name_H-M   'P 1'
#
loop_
_entity.id
_entity.type
_entity.pdbx_description
1 polymer ?
#
loop_
_entity_poly.entity_id
_entity_poly.type
_entity_poly.pdbx_seq_one_letter_code
_entity_poly.pdbx_strand_id
1 'polypeptide(L)'
;MIVSDSQPFRVYKGDGDRLVEASKESPRCVMMPAGDPRTVRGHRRIRIQWGQHLLEDLVDGRYRTVICGVNDVDNERGILGELLKLIPTSQWTLASATSYARMFRESVSVHAKEDREPYILKFDLDRLLILAMLRPAERDHFTLEDIYRGFRTISKMLEGRRERQPVATISFLGARSNKLASSKTPEGEPSLESVLDAMLQAGYEGDLYPPASAWEVAPTSVFASYPFPESLERMRQGSS
;
A
#
# COMPACT_ATOMS: atom_id res chain seq x y z
N MET A 1 -11.33 -21.64 46.46
CA MET A 1 -11.40 -21.38 45.00
C MET A 1 -9.96 -21.21 44.54
N ILE A 2 -9.42 -22.22 43.84
CA ILE A 2 -8.03 -22.20 43.37
C ILE A 2 -8.01 -21.35 42.10
N VAL A 3 -7.39 -20.17 42.17
CA VAL A 3 -7.05 -19.40 40.98
C VAL A 3 -6.01 -20.21 40.24
N SER A 4 -6.31 -20.70 39.04
CA SER A 4 -5.34 -21.42 38.23
C SER A 4 -4.18 -20.48 37.91
N ASP A 5 -2.99 -20.83 38.38
CA ASP A 5 -1.74 -20.14 38.08
C ASP A 5 -1.35 -20.44 36.63
N SER A 6 -2.04 -19.79 35.68
CA SER A 6 -1.70 -19.92 34.27
C SER A 6 -0.37 -19.22 34.06
N GLN A 7 0.69 -19.97 33.76
CA GLN A 7 1.97 -19.38 33.39
C GLN A 7 1.74 -18.34 32.28
N PRO A 8 2.29 -17.12 32.43
CA PRO A 8 2.14 -16.08 31.43
C PRO A 8 2.74 -16.56 30.10
N PHE A 9 2.04 -16.25 29.00
CA PHE A 9 2.52 -16.56 27.65
C PHE A 9 3.89 -15.92 27.42
N ARG A 10 4.88 -16.72 27.02
CA ARG A 10 6.24 -16.26 26.69
C ARG A 10 6.43 -16.30 25.19
N VAL A 11 6.96 -15.22 24.62
CA VAL A 11 7.20 -15.12 23.18
C VAL A 11 8.57 -15.70 22.85
N TYR A 12 9.59 -15.40 23.66
CA TYR A 12 10.98 -15.78 23.40
C TYR A 12 11.51 -16.85 24.36
N LYS A 13 12.53 -17.59 23.90
CA LYS A 13 13.21 -18.61 24.72
C LYS A 13 14.03 -17.94 25.85
N GLY A 14 14.08 -18.59 27.01
CA GLY A 14 14.92 -18.15 28.14
C GLY A 14 14.49 -16.78 28.69
N ASP A 15 15.45 -15.86 28.81
CA ASP A 15 15.23 -14.46 29.23
C ASP A 15 14.90 -13.52 28.06
N GLY A 16 14.61 -14.06 26.86
CA GLY A 16 14.41 -13.27 25.65
C GLY A 16 13.33 -12.19 25.77
N ASP A 17 12.22 -12.46 26.47
CA ASP A 17 11.14 -11.48 26.66
C ASP A 17 11.64 -10.20 27.38
N ARG A 18 12.59 -10.34 28.33
CA ARG A 18 13.20 -9.20 29.03
C ARG A 18 14.22 -8.46 28.17
N LEU A 19 14.96 -9.21 27.33
CA LEU A 19 16.00 -8.64 26.48
C LEU A 19 15.46 -7.78 25.33
N VAL A 20 14.22 -8.05 24.91
CA VAL A 20 13.57 -7.38 23.77
C VAL A 20 12.46 -6.41 24.19
N GLU A 21 12.40 -6.04 25.48
CA GLU A 21 11.46 -5.04 25.97
C GLU A 21 11.73 -3.70 25.28
N ALA A 22 10.78 -3.24 24.46
CA ALA A 22 10.99 -2.08 23.60
C ALA A 22 11.06 -0.78 24.43
N SER A 23 12.18 -0.06 24.30
CA SER A 23 12.29 1.31 24.83
C SER A 23 11.18 2.19 24.27
N LYS A 24 10.74 3.18 25.05
CA LYS A 24 9.79 4.21 24.60
C LYS A 24 10.33 5.07 23.45
N GLU A 25 11.64 5.10 23.27
CA GLU A 25 12.33 5.91 22.25
C GLU A 25 12.57 5.16 20.93
N SER A 26 12.37 3.85 20.90
CA SER A 26 12.57 3.05 19.69
C SER A 26 11.38 3.18 18.73
N PRO A 27 11.61 3.33 17.41
CA PRO A 27 10.58 3.19 16.39
C PRO A 27 9.78 1.90 16.59
N ARG A 28 8.46 2.03 16.72
CA ARG A 28 7.54 0.90 16.87
C ARG A 28 6.13 1.27 16.42
N CYS A 29 5.38 0.24 16.05
CA CYS A 29 3.93 0.30 15.93
C CYS A 29 3.28 -0.57 17.01
N VAL A 30 2.15 -0.11 17.55
CA VAL A 30 1.36 -0.89 18.53
C VAL A 30 0.17 -1.48 17.80
N MET A 31 0.20 -2.79 17.55
CA MET A 31 -0.87 -3.46 16.80
C MET A 31 -2.03 -3.83 17.72
N MET A 32 -3.24 -3.45 17.32
CA MET A 32 -4.48 -3.83 18.00
C MET A 32 -5.12 -5.04 17.31
N PRO A 33 -5.69 -5.97 18.08
CA PRO A 33 -6.50 -7.03 17.50
C PRO A 33 -7.73 -6.43 16.82
N ALA A 34 -8.15 -7.04 15.70
CA ALA A 34 -9.34 -6.67 14.97
C ALA A 34 -10.29 -7.86 14.87
N GLY A 35 -11.45 -7.77 15.55
CA GLY A 35 -12.46 -8.83 15.55
C GLY A 35 -12.02 -10.10 16.28
N ASP A 36 -12.85 -11.16 16.19
CA ASP A 36 -12.52 -12.49 16.70
C ASP A 36 -11.82 -13.29 15.60
N PRO A 37 -10.55 -13.74 15.80
CA PRO A 37 -9.81 -14.52 14.81
C PRO A 37 -10.45 -15.87 14.47
N ARG A 38 -11.44 -16.34 15.25
CA ARG A 38 -12.20 -17.58 15.00
C ARG A 38 -13.39 -17.37 14.07
N THR A 39 -13.67 -16.13 13.66
CA THR A 39 -14.80 -15.77 12.80
C THR A 39 -14.32 -15.42 11.39
N VAL A 40 -14.98 -15.98 10.37
CA VAL A 40 -14.75 -15.60 8.98
C VAL A 40 -15.65 -14.41 8.65
N ARG A 41 -15.05 -13.31 8.19
CA ARG A 41 -15.79 -12.15 7.68
C ARG A 41 -15.81 -12.22 6.15
N GLY A 42 -17.00 -12.32 5.56
CA GLY A 42 -17.20 -12.44 4.11
C GLY A 42 -17.08 -11.14 3.31
N HIS A 43 -16.52 -10.07 3.88
CA HIS A 43 -16.41 -8.77 3.23
C HIS A 43 -15.00 -8.56 2.67
N ARG A 44 -14.94 -7.78 1.58
CA ARG A 44 -13.70 -7.28 0.98
C ARG A 44 -12.83 -6.59 2.03
N ARG A 45 -11.53 -6.84 2.00
CA ARG A 45 -10.60 -6.25 2.96
C ARG A 45 -9.25 -5.94 2.33
N ILE A 46 -8.60 -4.93 2.87
CA ILE A 46 -7.19 -4.62 2.62
C ILE A 46 -6.41 -5.05 3.85
N ARG A 47 -5.38 -5.89 3.68
CA ARG A 47 -4.43 -6.21 4.76
C ARG A 47 -3.35 -5.16 4.78
N ILE A 48 -2.95 -4.70 5.96
CA ILE A 48 -1.93 -3.66 6.11
C ILE A 48 -0.68 -4.32 6.70
N GLN A 49 0.40 -4.31 5.92
CA GLN A 49 1.63 -5.05 6.19
C GLN A 49 2.58 -4.26 7.09
N TRP A 50 2.14 -4.03 8.33
CA TRP A 50 2.95 -3.36 9.36
C TRP A 50 4.21 -4.17 9.71
N GLY A 51 5.36 -3.51 9.71
CA GLY A 51 6.64 -4.14 10.05
C GLY A 51 7.14 -5.20 9.05
N GLN A 52 6.50 -5.35 7.89
CA GLN A 52 6.96 -6.26 6.83
C GLN A 52 7.74 -5.51 5.74
N HIS A 53 8.60 -6.24 5.04
CA HIS A 53 9.46 -5.70 4.00
C HIS A 53 8.98 -6.15 2.62
N LEU A 54 8.39 -5.21 1.85
CA LEU A 54 7.88 -5.51 0.51
C LEU A 54 8.93 -6.19 -0.39
N LEU A 55 10.16 -5.65 -0.40
CA LEU A 55 11.18 -6.12 -1.33
C LEU A 55 11.55 -7.59 -1.08
N GLU A 56 11.64 -8.01 0.18
CA GLU A 56 11.87 -9.40 0.56
C GLU A 56 10.70 -10.29 0.12
N ASP A 57 9.47 -9.86 0.41
CA ASP A 57 8.26 -10.61 0.03
C ASP A 57 8.11 -10.79 -1.49
N LEU A 58 8.60 -9.82 -2.28
CA LEU A 58 8.62 -9.91 -3.74
C LEU A 58 9.71 -10.85 -4.26
N VAL A 59 10.90 -10.81 -3.66
CA VAL A 59 11.98 -11.75 -4.01
C VAL A 59 11.57 -13.18 -3.73
N ASP A 60 10.88 -13.40 -2.59
CA ASP A 60 10.28 -14.68 -2.16
C ASP A 60 9.09 -15.14 -3.03
N GLY A 61 8.59 -14.29 -3.93
CA GLY A 61 7.49 -14.62 -4.83
C GLY A 61 6.13 -14.71 -4.14
N ARG A 62 5.93 -13.99 -3.01
CA ARG A 62 4.66 -13.97 -2.27
C ARG A 62 3.55 -13.23 -3.00
N TYR A 63 3.91 -12.37 -3.96
CA TYR A 63 2.96 -11.64 -4.81
C TYR A 63 3.21 -11.90 -6.28
N ARG A 64 2.12 -11.95 -7.05
CA ARG A 64 2.14 -12.03 -8.52
C ARG A 64 1.95 -10.67 -9.16
N THR A 65 1.38 -9.71 -8.43
CA THR A 65 1.22 -8.34 -8.91
C THR A 65 1.59 -7.33 -7.84
N VAL A 66 2.27 -6.25 -8.25
CA VAL A 66 2.51 -5.05 -7.43
C VAL A 66 1.93 -3.82 -8.11
N ILE A 67 1.29 -2.97 -7.31
CA ILE A 67 0.80 -1.66 -7.72
C ILE A 67 1.72 -0.57 -7.15
N CYS A 68 2.09 0.39 -8.00
CA CYS A 68 2.88 1.55 -7.61
C CYS A 68 2.52 2.79 -8.46
N GLY A 69 2.93 3.97 -8.01
CA GLY A 69 2.85 5.19 -8.81
C GLY A 69 4.10 5.39 -9.68
N VAL A 70 3.92 5.97 -10.85
CA VAL A 70 4.97 6.41 -11.78
C VAL A 70 4.62 7.75 -12.42
N ASN A 71 5.61 8.46 -12.94
CA ASN A 71 5.42 9.65 -13.77
C ASN A 71 6.29 9.58 -15.04
N ASP A 72 6.18 10.58 -15.92
CA ASP A 72 6.82 10.67 -17.23
C ASP A 72 8.11 11.52 -17.24
N VAL A 73 8.50 12.06 -16.08
CA VAL A 73 9.65 12.96 -15.92
C VAL A 73 10.81 12.25 -15.22
N ASP A 74 10.61 11.86 -13.96
CA ASP A 74 11.64 11.28 -13.08
C ASP A 74 11.04 10.29 -12.05
N ASN A 75 11.52 9.04 -12.11
CA ASN A 75 11.14 7.95 -11.21
C ASN A 75 12.31 7.43 -10.36
N GLU A 76 13.48 8.09 -10.35
CA GLU A 76 14.70 7.62 -9.66
C GLU A 76 14.55 7.44 -8.15
N ARG A 77 13.69 8.24 -7.52
CA ARG A 77 13.40 8.17 -6.09
C ARG A 77 12.11 7.40 -5.79
N GLY A 78 11.55 6.72 -6.78
CA GLY A 78 10.39 5.85 -6.65
C GLY A 78 10.77 4.39 -6.45
N ILE A 79 9.82 3.59 -5.96
CA ILE A 79 10.06 2.15 -5.75
C ILE A 79 10.35 1.40 -7.07
N LEU A 80 9.88 1.93 -8.21
CA LEU A 80 9.96 1.25 -9.51
C LEU A 80 11.41 0.86 -9.85
N GLY A 81 12.36 1.77 -9.63
CA GLY A 81 13.78 1.49 -9.89
C GLY A 81 14.29 0.29 -9.08
N GLU A 82 13.90 0.19 -7.82
CA GLU A 82 14.27 -0.93 -6.95
C GLU A 82 13.58 -2.24 -7.40
N LEU A 83 12.30 -2.19 -7.76
CA LEU A 83 11.58 -3.36 -8.29
C LEU A 83 12.22 -3.92 -9.56
N LEU A 84 12.63 -3.04 -10.49
CA LEU A 84 13.26 -3.43 -11.74
C LEU A 84 14.67 -4.00 -11.54
N LYS A 85 15.42 -3.51 -10.53
CA LYS A 85 16.74 -4.07 -10.17
C LYS A 85 16.66 -5.44 -9.51
N LEU A 86 15.62 -5.66 -8.69
CA LEU A 86 15.44 -6.90 -7.91
C LEU A 86 15.02 -8.10 -8.75
N ILE A 87 14.56 -7.88 -9.98
CA ILE A 87 14.13 -8.96 -10.88
C ILE A 87 15.11 -9.00 -12.06
N PRO A 88 16.13 -9.89 -11.99
CA PRO A 88 17.23 -9.89 -12.95
C PRO A 88 16.81 -10.17 -14.40
N THR A 89 15.66 -10.80 -14.60
CA THR A 89 15.13 -11.14 -15.94
C THR A 89 14.31 -10.01 -16.57
N SER A 90 14.14 -8.90 -15.85
CA SER A 90 13.44 -7.71 -16.34
C SER A 90 14.01 -7.21 -17.66
N GLN A 91 13.17 -7.14 -18.70
CA GLN A 91 13.48 -6.39 -19.93
C GLN A 91 13.39 -4.87 -19.72
N TRP A 92 12.90 -4.44 -18.56
CA TRP A 92 12.69 -3.06 -18.20
C TRP A 92 13.84 -2.53 -17.36
N THR A 93 14.39 -1.40 -17.79
CA THR A 93 15.22 -0.54 -16.96
C THR A 93 14.39 0.66 -16.51
N LEU A 94 14.81 1.35 -15.46
CA LEU A 94 14.12 2.56 -15.01
C LEU A 94 14.03 3.61 -16.15
N ALA A 95 15.08 3.73 -16.95
CA ALA A 95 15.13 4.63 -18.09
C ALA A 95 14.12 4.24 -19.19
N SER A 96 14.03 2.94 -19.53
CA SER A 96 13.07 2.48 -20.55
C SER A 96 11.63 2.58 -20.05
N ALA A 97 11.37 2.31 -18.77
CA ALA A 97 10.05 2.47 -18.17
C ALA A 97 9.60 3.94 -18.14
N THR A 98 10.49 4.87 -17.78
CA THR A 98 10.20 6.31 -17.79
C THR A 98 9.97 6.83 -19.22
N SER A 99 10.78 6.37 -20.18
CA SER A 99 10.59 6.72 -21.59
C SER A 99 9.28 6.18 -22.15
N TYR A 100 8.90 4.96 -21.77
CA TYR A 100 7.60 4.39 -22.13
C TYR A 100 6.44 5.18 -21.55
N ALA A 101 6.52 5.60 -20.28
CA ALA A 101 5.52 6.46 -19.66
C ALA A 101 5.34 7.79 -20.42
N ARG A 102 6.45 8.41 -20.85
CA ARG A 102 6.44 9.64 -21.67
C ARG A 102 5.81 9.42 -23.05
N MET A 103 6.25 8.40 -23.79
CA MET A 103 5.68 8.07 -25.10
C MET A 103 4.18 7.76 -25.00
N PHE A 104 3.76 7.03 -23.98
CA PHE A 104 2.35 6.76 -23.72
C PHE A 104 1.58 8.07 -23.48
N ARG A 105 2.10 8.95 -22.62
CA ARG A 105 1.50 10.26 -22.34
C ARG A 105 1.32 11.08 -23.61
N GLU A 106 2.35 11.18 -24.45
CA GLU A 106 2.33 11.92 -25.72
C GLU A 106 1.34 11.32 -26.73
N SER A 107 1.17 9.99 -26.74
CA SER A 107 0.24 9.34 -27.68
C SER A 107 -1.24 9.54 -27.32
N VAL A 108 -1.56 9.62 -26.03
CA VAL A 108 -2.95 9.71 -25.55
C VAL A 108 -3.45 11.16 -25.51
N SER A 109 -2.55 12.14 -25.33
CA SER A 109 -2.91 13.57 -25.39
C SER A 109 -3.47 13.99 -26.76
N VAL A 110 -3.21 13.20 -27.81
CA VAL A 110 -3.75 13.40 -29.16
C VAL A 110 -5.23 13.00 -29.27
N HIS A 111 -5.72 12.07 -28.44
CA HIS A 111 -7.05 11.47 -28.59
C HIS A 111 -8.01 11.70 -27.42
N ALA A 112 -7.55 12.21 -26.28
CA ALA A 112 -8.35 12.28 -25.05
C ALA A 112 -8.07 13.53 -24.19
N LYS A 113 -8.27 14.73 -24.76
CA LYS A 113 -8.12 16.01 -24.01
C LYS A 113 -9.04 16.14 -22.78
N GLU A 114 -10.10 15.35 -22.69
CA GLU A 114 -11.09 15.42 -21.61
C GLU A 114 -10.94 14.31 -20.55
N ASP A 115 -10.22 13.23 -20.85
CA ASP A 115 -10.11 12.09 -19.93
C ASP A 115 -8.97 12.28 -18.93
N ARG A 116 -9.36 12.63 -17.70
CA ARG A 116 -8.46 12.81 -16.55
C ARG A 116 -8.23 11.49 -15.79
N GLU A 117 -8.70 10.34 -16.28
CA GLU A 117 -8.43 9.08 -15.61
C GLU A 117 -6.92 8.78 -15.54
N PRO A 118 -6.40 8.32 -14.38
CA PRO A 118 -5.03 7.87 -14.29
C PRO A 118 -4.85 6.60 -15.13
N TYR A 119 -3.92 6.66 -16.07
CA TYR A 119 -3.59 5.51 -16.90
C TYR A 119 -2.81 4.46 -16.11
N ILE A 120 -3.03 3.18 -16.42
CA ILE A 120 -2.31 2.06 -15.80
C ILE A 120 -1.36 1.47 -16.82
N LEU A 121 -0.05 1.66 -16.59
CA LEU A 121 1.01 1.04 -17.38
C LEU A 121 1.30 -0.35 -16.82
N LYS A 122 1.54 -1.31 -17.72
CA LYS A 122 1.88 -2.69 -17.36
C LYS A 122 3.35 -2.93 -17.63
N PHE A 123 4.08 -3.38 -16.62
CA PHE A 123 5.44 -3.89 -16.79
C PHE A 123 5.47 -5.36 -16.38
N ASP A 124 5.67 -6.24 -17.35
CA ASP A 124 5.80 -7.68 -17.11
C ASP A 124 7.27 -8.02 -16.83
N LEU A 125 7.52 -8.69 -15.71
CA LEU A 125 8.84 -9.09 -15.21
C LEU A 125 8.88 -10.62 -15.00
N ASP A 126 8.21 -11.35 -15.88
CA ASP A 126 8.01 -12.80 -15.91
C ASP A 126 7.19 -13.33 -14.73
N ARG A 127 7.76 -13.28 -13.52
CA ARG A 127 7.13 -13.80 -12.29
C ARG A 127 6.32 -12.74 -11.55
N LEU A 128 6.52 -11.47 -11.87
CA LEU A 128 5.85 -10.33 -11.26
C LEU A 128 5.28 -9.41 -12.34
N LEU A 129 4.00 -9.07 -12.21
CA LEU A 129 3.36 -8.00 -12.96
C LEU A 129 3.41 -6.70 -12.15
N ILE A 130 3.89 -5.61 -12.72
CA ILE A 130 3.71 -4.27 -12.15
C ILE A 130 2.54 -3.58 -12.86
N LEU A 131 1.57 -3.13 -12.08
CA LEU A 131 0.50 -2.22 -12.50
C LEU A 131 0.82 -0.82 -11.99
N ALA A 132 1.42 -0.01 -12.85
CA ALA A 132 1.91 1.30 -12.49
C ALA A 132 0.88 2.39 -12.84
N MET A 133 0.36 3.07 -11.82
CA MET A 133 -0.49 4.24 -11.98
C MET A 133 0.33 5.41 -12.48
N LEU A 134 0.02 5.93 -13.67
CA LEU A 134 0.69 7.08 -14.26
C LEU A 134 0.09 8.38 -13.73
N ARG A 135 0.92 9.20 -13.07
CA ARG A 135 0.53 10.50 -12.51
C ARG A 135 -0.10 11.37 -13.60
N PRO A 136 -1.28 11.96 -13.38
CA PRO A 136 -1.95 12.79 -14.38
C PRO A 136 -1.02 13.88 -14.94
N ALA A 137 -1.23 14.20 -16.22
CA ALA A 137 -0.43 15.21 -16.92
C ALA A 137 -0.52 16.56 -16.20
N GLU A 138 0.56 17.34 -16.25
CA GLU A 138 0.63 18.70 -15.70
C GLU A 138 0.36 18.79 -14.18
N ARG A 139 0.39 17.65 -13.47
CA ARG A 139 0.30 17.59 -12.00
C ARG A 139 1.58 17.04 -11.39
N ASP A 140 1.94 17.60 -10.24
CA ASP A 140 3.09 17.17 -9.44
C ASP A 140 2.74 16.04 -8.45
N HIS A 141 1.46 15.82 -8.21
CA HIS A 141 0.96 14.82 -7.25
C HIS A 141 -0.27 14.08 -7.79
N PHE A 142 -0.53 12.90 -7.21
CA PHE A 142 -1.83 12.24 -7.24
C PHE A 142 -2.78 12.91 -6.24
N THR A 143 -4.07 12.83 -6.51
CA THR A 143 -5.15 13.17 -5.57
C THR A 143 -5.88 11.89 -5.10
N LEU A 144 -6.69 11.98 -4.05
CA LEU A 144 -7.56 10.86 -3.64
C LEU A 144 -8.51 10.41 -4.76
N GLU A 145 -8.97 11.34 -5.59
CA GLU A 145 -9.80 11.01 -6.75
C GLU A 145 -9.02 10.20 -7.79
N ASP A 146 -7.75 10.55 -8.01
CA ASP A 146 -6.86 9.77 -8.88
C ASP A 146 -6.62 8.37 -8.28
N ILE A 147 -6.41 8.26 -6.96
CA ILE A 147 -6.31 6.95 -6.29
C ILE A 147 -7.58 6.12 -6.52
N TYR A 148 -8.75 6.67 -6.24
CA TYR A 148 -10.02 5.97 -6.45
C TYR A 148 -10.19 5.50 -7.91
N ARG A 149 -10.00 6.40 -8.89
CA ARG A 149 -10.15 6.09 -10.32
C ARG A 149 -9.13 5.05 -10.79
N GLY A 150 -7.87 5.22 -10.42
CA GLY A 150 -6.79 4.30 -10.79
C GLY A 150 -6.98 2.90 -10.21
N PHE A 151 -7.32 2.81 -8.91
CA PHE A 151 -7.62 1.52 -8.28
C PHE A 151 -8.90 0.89 -8.82
N ARG A 152 -9.87 1.68 -9.31
CA ARG A 152 -11.07 1.14 -9.96
C ARG A 152 -10.71 0.45 -11.26
N THR A 153 -9.85 1.07 -12.05
CA THR A 153 -9.32 0.48 -13.29
C THR A 153 -8.47 -0.75 -12.99
N ILE A 154 -7.56 -0.68 -12.01
CA ILE A 154 -6.75 -1.83 -11.57
C ILE A 154 -7.62 -2.99 -11.10
N SER A 155 -8.66 -2.74 -10.30
CA SER A 155 -9.54 -3.79 -9.80
C SER A 155 -10.26 -4.51 -10.95
N LYS A 156 -10.75 -3.78 -11.95
CA LYS A 156 -11.28 -4.37 -13.20
C LYS A 156 -10.23 -5.18 -13.97
N MET A 157 -8.98 -4.74 -13.97
CA MET A 157 -7.88 -5.46 -14.62
C MET A 157 -7.49 -6.75 -13.89
N LEU A 158 -7.79 -6.86 -12.59
CA LEU A 158 -7.51 -8.02 -11.75
C LEU A 158 -8.72 -8.97 -11.60
N GLU A 159 -9.93 -8.47 -11.88
CA GLU A 159 -11.16 -9.24 -11.75
C GLU A 159 -11.11 -10.56 -12.54
N GLY A 160 -11.44 -11.66 -11.85
CA GLY A 160 -11.42 -13.03 -12.41
C GLY A 160 -10.02 -13.62 -12.65
N ARG A 161 -8.93 -12.86 -12.43
CA ARG A 161 -7.56 -13.27 -12.76
C ARG A 161 -6.80 -13.80 -11.55
N ARG A 162 -7.09 -15.05 -11.17
CA ARG A 162 -6.43 -15.71 -10.02
C ARG A 162 -4.93 -15.86 -10.20
N GLU A 163 -4.45 -15.97 -11.44
CA GLU A 163 -3.02 -16.04 -11.77
C GLU A 163 -2.25 -14.76 -11.42
N ARG A 164 -2.96 -13.63 -11.26
CA ARG A 164 -2.40 -12.33 -10.87
C ARG A 164 -2.40 -12.10 -9.35
N GLN A 165 -2.95 -13.04 -8.59
CA GLN A 165 -3.03 -12.99 -7.14
C GLN A 165 -1.90 -13.81 -6.50
N PRO A 166 -1.41 -13.45 -5.30
CA PRO A 166 -1.80 -12.30 -4.49
C PRO A 166 -1.29 -10.96 -5.03
N VAL A 167 -1.98 -9.87 -4.68
CA VAL A 167 -1.62 -8.49 -5.08
C VAL A 167 -1.18 -7.66 -3.87
N ALA A 168 -0.08 -6.93 -4.03
CA ALA A 168 0.35 -5.91 -3.11
C ALA A 168 0.31 -4.52 -3.76
N THR A 169 0.13 -3.48 -2.95
CA THR A 169 0.39 -2.11 -3.34
C THR A 169 1.35 -1.46 -2.35
N ILE A 170 2.22 -0.61 -2.86
CA ILE A 170 2.98 0.31 -2.02
C ILE A 170 2.10 1.48 -1.60
N SER A 171 2.45 2.11 -0.48
CA SER A 171 1.90 3.39 -0.08
C SER A 171 2.28 4.49 -1.08
N PHE A 172 1.30 5.33 -1.40
CA PHE A 172 1.49 6.60 -2.10
C PHE A 172 1.75 7.77 -1.13
N LEU A 173 1.51 7.57 0.18
CA LEU A 173 1.89 8.48 1.25
C LEU A 173 3.40 8.42 1.50
N GLY A 174 4.02 9.56 1.82
CA GLY A 174 5.46 9.70 2.02
C GLY A 174 6.29 9.47 0.74
N ALA A 175 5.64 9.32 -0.42
CA ALA A 175 6.31 9.05 -1.68
C ALA A 175 7.04 10.29 -2.19
N ARG A 176 8.30 10.14 -2.63
CA ARG A 176 9.10 11.28 -3.12
C ARG A 176 8.79 11.66 -4.56
N SER A 177 8.87 10.69 -5.48
CA SER A 177 8.63 10.92 -6.92
C SER A 177 7.15 11.01 -7.28
N ASN A 178 6.27 10.40 -6.48
CA ASN A 178 4.87 10.16 -6.82
C ASN A 178 3.96 10.49 -5.62
N LYS A 179 4.06 11.75 -5.17
CA LYS A 179 3.36 12.28 -3.99
C LYS A 179 1.85 12.13 -4.12
N LEU A 180 1.18 11.97 -2.98
CA LEU A 180 -0.27 12.03 -2.86
C LEU A 180 -0.66 13.25 -2.03
N ALA A 181 -1.41 14.18 -2.62
CA ALA A 181 -1.93 15.35 -1.92
C ALA A 181 -3.44 15.24 -1.69
N SER A 182 -3.89 15.86 -0.61
CA SER A 182 -5.31 16.04 -0.32
C SER A 182 -5.92 17.05 -1.29
N SER A 183 -7.16 16.81 -1.71
CA SER A 183 -7.91 17.78 -2.52
C SER A 183 -8.22 19.09 -1.79
N LYS A 184 -8.14 19.09 -0.44
CA LYS A 184 -8.48 20.25 0.40
C LYS A 184 -7.31 21.20 0.62
N THR A 185 -6.07 20.72 0.56
CA THR A 185 -4.85 21.54 0.69
C THR A 185 -3.76 20.96 -0.21
N PRO A 186 -3.19 21.76 -1.14
CA PRO A 186 -2.11 21.30 -2.03
C PRO A 186 -0.85 20.79 -1.31
N GLU A 187 -0.69 21.14 -0.03
CA GLU A 187 0.51 20.86 0.77
C GLU A 187 0.35 19.71 1.76
N GLY A 188 -0.87 19.19 1.97
CA GLY A 188 -1.14 18.14 2.96
C GLY A 188 -1.38 16.77 2.33
N GLU A 189 -0.68 15.73 2.79
CA GLU A 189 -1.04 14.35 2.44
C GLU A 189 -2.35 13.96 3.13
N PRO A 190 -3.22 13.15 2.48
CA PRO A 190 -4.41 12.62 3.12
C PRO A 190 -4.04 11.58 4.20
N SER A 191 -4.98 11.28 5.10
CA SER A 191 -4.78 10.22 6.08
C SER A 191 -4.70 8.84 5.39
N LEU A 192 -3.98 7.89 6.01
CA LEU A 192 -3.94 6.49 5.55
C LEU A 192 -5.34 5.89 5.41
N GLU A 193 -6.25 6.22 6.34
CA GLU A 193 -7.64 5.77 6.29
C GLU A 193 -8.38 6.28 5.06
N SER A 194 -8.18 7.54 4.68
CA SER A 194 -8.80 8.11 3.47
C SER A 194 -8.29 7.42 2.19
N VAL A 195 -7.01 7.04 2.17
CA VAL A 195 -6.44 6.28 1.04
C VAL A 195 -7.02 4.86 0.99
N LEU A 196 -7.08 4.18 2.13
CA LEU A 196 -7.66 2.84 2.25
C LEU A 196 -9.14 2.81 1.85
N ASP A 197 -9.92 3.80 2.28
CA ASP A 197 -11.32 3.97 1.92
C ASP A 197 -11.47 4.14 0.40
N ALA A 198 -10.70 5.04 -0.21
CA ALA A 198 -10.70 5.24 -1.66
C ALA A 198 -10.36 3.95 -2.43
N MET A 199 -9.36 3.19 -1.97
CA MET A 199 -8.98 1.92 -2.59
C MET A 199 -10.07 0.84 -2.45
N LEU A 200 -10.63 0.68 -1.24
CA LEU A 200 -11.65 -0.34 -0.99
C LEU A 200 -12.95 -0.03 -1.74
N GLN A 201 -13.39 1.23 -1.75
CA GLN A 201 -14.55 1.67 -2.53
C GLN A 201 -14.33 1.49 -4.04
N ALA A 202 -13.10 1.64 -4.51
CA ALA A 202 -12.71 1.34 -5.88
C ALA A 202 -12.69 -0.17 -6.20
N GLY A 203 -12.84 -1.02 -5.18
CA GLY A 203 -12.95 -2.47 -5.30
C GLY A 203 -11.65 -3.23 -5.08
N TYR A 204 -10.59 -2.55 -4.60
CA TYR A 204 -9.32 -3.20 -4.34
C TYR A 204 -9.40 -4.12 -3.12
N GLU A 205 -8.85 -5.31 -3.29
CA GLU A 205 -8.60 -6.30 -2.25
C GLU A 205 -7.19 -6.82 -2.43
N GLY A 206 -6.42 -6.80 -1.34
CA GLY A 206 -5.01 -7.17 -1.38
C GLY A 206 -4.28 -6.57 -0.20
N ASP A 207 -2.97 -6.46 -0.35
CA ASP A 207 -2.08 -6.03 0.72
C ASP A 207 -1.59 -4.62 0.45
N LEU A 208 -1.50 -3.79 1.49
CA LEU A 208 -0.90 -2.46 1.46
C LEU A 208 0.34 -2.48 2.33
N TYR A 209 1.47 -2.09 1.74
CA TYR A 209 2.68 -1.77 2.49
C TYR A 209 2.66 -0.28 2.85
N PRO A 210 2.51 0.07 4.14
CA PRO A 210 2.50 1.46 4.59
C PRO A 210 3.87 2.12 4.36
N PRO A 211 3.97 3.46 4.43
CA PRO A 211 5.27 4.13 4.27
C PRO A 211 6.24 3.73 5.40
N ALA A 212 7.54 3.88 5.18
CA ALA A 212 8.55 3.52 6.19
C ALA A 212 8.36 4.29 7.51
N SER A 213 7.92 5.54 7.45
CA SER A 213 7.59 6.36 8.63
C SER A 213 6.43 5.79 9.46
N ALA A 214 5.66 4.85 8.92
CA ALA A 214 4.55 4.23 9.62
C ALA A 214 5.03 3.31 10.76
N TRP A 215 6.32 3.01 10.85
CA TRP A 215 6.92 2.31 11.98
C TRP A 215 7.17 3.22 13.18
N GLU A 216 6.98 4.52 13.05
CA GLU A 216 7.27 5.51 14.11
C GLU A 216 5.98 6.13 14.69
N VAL A 217 4.83 5.51 14.43
CA VAL A 217 3.51 6.08 14.77
C VAL A 217 3.12 5.94 16.24
N ALA A 218 3.85 5.11 17.01
CA ALA A 218 3.62 5.02 18.44
C ALA A 218 3.72 6.41 19.11
N PRO A 219 2.84 6.71 20.08
CA PRO A 219 1.95 5.81 20.80
C PRO A 219 0.62 5.50 20.10
N THR A 220 0.37 6.00 18.88
CA THR A 220 -0.84 5.68 18.12
C THR A 220 -0.87 4.20 17.79
N SER A 221 -1.97 3.54 18.16
CA SER A 221 -2.18 2.12 17.84
C SER A 221 -2.79 1.94 16.45
N VAL A 222 -2.50 0.81 15.82
CA VAL A 222 -2.86 0.52 14.42
C VAL A 222 -3.59 -0.81 14.31
N PHE A 223 -4.45 -0.93 13.29
CA PHE A 223 -5.11 -2.19 12.94
C PHE A 223 -4.44 -2.83 11.73
N ALA A 224 -4.41 -4.17 11.69
CA ALA A 224 -3.77 -4.93 10.60
C ALA A 224 -4.63 -5.04 9.32
N SER A 225 -5.84 -4.48 9.31
CA SER A 225 -6.74 -4.55 8.16
C SER A 225 -7.71 -3.39 8.11
N TYR A 226 -8.19 -3.09 6.91
CA TYR A 226 -9.28 -2.16 6.63
C TYR A 226 -10.44 -2.90 5.93
N PRO A 227 -11.72 -2.62 6.23
CA PRO A 227 -12.23 -1.61 7.17
C PRO A 227 -11.80 -1.81 8.63
N PHE A 228 -11.64 -0.71 9.36
CA PHE A 228 -11.32 -0.77 10.78
C PHE A 228 -12.50 -1.32 11.60
N PRO A 229 -12.25 -1.90 12.79
CA PRO A 229 -13.32 -2.42 13.63
C PRO A 229 -14.32 -1.35 14.05
N GLU A 230 -15.58 -1.73 14.19
CA GLU A 230 -16.68 -0.87 14.67
C GLU A 230 -16.39 -0.22 16.04
N SER A 231 -15.52 -0.82 16.85
CA SER A 231 -15.06 -0.21 18.09
C SER A 231 -14.41 1.17 17.87
N LEU A 232 -13.73 1.39 16.74
CA LEU A 232 -13.14 2.69 16.41
C LEU A 232 -14.23 3.74 16.16
N GLU A 233 -15.30 3.38 15.44
CA GLU A 233 -16.45 4.27 15.22
C GLU A 233 -17.15 4.60 16.54
N ARG A 234 -17.31 3.61 17.43
CA ARG A 234 -17.82 3.85 18.78
C ARG A 234 -16.94 4.82 19.58
N MET A 235 -15.61 4.70 19.47
CA MET A 235 -14.68 5.65 20.10
C MET A 235 -14.80 7.07 19.51
N ARG A 236 -15.04 7.19 18.19
CA ARG A 236 -15.29 8.50 17.54
C ARG A 236 -16.59 9.16 18.01
N GLN A 237 -17.61 8.36 18.28
CA GLN A 237 -18.93 8.84 18.72
C GLN A 237 -18.96 9.29 20.20
N GLY A 238 -17.90 9.08 20.98
CA GLY A 238 -17.90 9.49 22.38
C GLY A 238 -16.58 9.32 23.13
N SER A 239 -15.70 10.32 22.97
CA SER A 239 -15.23 11.11 24.12
C SER A 239 -16.06 12.40 24.13
N SER A 240 -17.20 12.40 24.81
CA SER A 240 -18.02 13.58 25.10
C SER A 240 -18.31 13.62 26.59
#